data_AF-A0A356BHL5-F1
#
_entry.id   AF-A0A356BHL5-F1
#
_cell.length_a   1.000
_cell.length_b   1.000
_cell.length_c   1.000
_cell.angle_alpha   90.00
_cell.angle_beta   90.00
_cell.angle_gamma   90.00
#
_symmetry.space_group_name_H-M   'P 1'
#
loop_
_entity.id
_entity.type
_entity.pdbx_description
1 polymer ?
#
loop_
_entity_poly.entity_id
_entity_poly.type
_entity_poly.pdbx_seq_one_letter_code
_entity_poly.pdbx_strand_id
1 'polypeptide(L)'
;FNITTFTHILEGYKTSKEMLAHGASASTFADWWAYKMEVQDAIPTNACLMAEQGMLVSINSDDAGLQRRLNQEAAKSVMYCGMSQHDALKMVTINPAKQLKIDSVTGSIKVGKQADFVLWNTNPLSVYSQAQQTWIGGTKYFDIDTDKQLQQQLEAERAALIQKVLMADDDAKAGDKDGYKQDEPEWHCEDQGDWWQISNHLHLHGHSH
;
A
#
# COMPACT_ATOMS: atom_id res chain seq x y z
N PHE A 1 30.20 0.07 -0.37
CA PHE A 1 28.76 0.22 -0.10
C PHE A 1 28.19 -1.17 0.12
N ASN A 2 27.20 -1.34 1.01
CA ASN A 2 26.57 -2.65 1.25
C ASN A 2 25.12 -2.59 0.74
N ILE A 3 24.77 -3.44 -0.21
CA ILE A 3 23.41 -3.51 -0.77
C ILE A 3 22.49 -4.09 0.30
N THR A 4 21.43 -3.35 0.66
CA THR A 4 20.50 -3.79 1.71
C THR A 4 19.41 -4.68 1.13
N THR A 5 18.69 -4.21 0.09
CA THR A 5 17.55 -4.94 -0.49
C THR A 5 17.58 -4.84 -2.01
N PHE A 6 17.36 -5.96 -2.69
CA PHE A 6 17.06 -5.97 -4.12
C PHE A 6 15.54 -5.86 -4.34
N THR A 7 15.11 -4.94 -5.19
CA THR A 7 13.69 -4.73 -5.54
C THR A 7 13.34 -5.43 -6.85
N HIS A 8 12.06 -5.75 -7.02
CA HIS A 8 11.47 -6.58 -8.07
C HIS A 8 11.97 -8.03 -8.04
N ILE A 9 13.27 -8.25 -8.22
CA ILE A 9 14.04 -9.51 -8.08
C ILE A 9 13.24 -10.79 -8.40
N LEU A 10 12.57 -10.78 -9.56
CA LEU A 10 11.60 -11.81 -9.95
C LEU A 10 12.24 -13.18 -10.23
N GLU A 11 13.57 -13.20 -10.41
CA GLU A 11 14.39 -14.41 -10.55
C GLU A 11 15.35 -14.63 -9.37
N GLY A 12 15.07 -14.02 -8.22
CA GLY A 12 15.90 -14.13 -7.01
C GLY A 12 16.10 -15.56 -6.53
N TYR A 13 15.14 -16.45 -6.79
CA TYR A 13 15.27 -17.89 -6.51
C TYR A 13 16.54 -18.50 -7.13
N LYS A 14 17.02 -17.99 -8.28
CA LYS A 14 18.25 -18.47 -8.95
C LYS A 14 19.53 -18.04 -8.23
N THR A 15 19.50 -16.94 -7.46
CA THR A 15 20.69 -16.31 -6.83
C THR A 15 20.54 -16.11 -5.32
N SER A 16 19.54 -16.76 -4.73
CA SER A 16 19.17 -16.60 -3.32
C SER A 16 20.30 -16.94 -2.34
N LYS A 17 21.15 -17.91 -2.68
CA LYS A 17 22.29 -18.32 -1.85
C LYS A 17 23.38 -17.23 -1.79
N GLU A 18 23.69 -16.64 -2.93
CA GLU A 18 24.66 -15.55 -3.06
C GLU A 18 24.15 -14.29 -2.36
N MET A 19 22.86 -13.97 -2.53
CA MET A 19 22.22 -12.85 -1.85
C MET A 19 22.23 -13.03 -0.32
N LEU A 20 21.93 -14.25 0.16
CA LEU A 20 21.99 -14.57 1.58
C LEU A 20 23.41 -14.48 2.13
N ALA A 21 24.41 -14.97 1.41
CA ALA A 21 25.82 -14.87 1.80
C ALA A 21 26.32 -13.41 1.85
N HIS A 22 25.80 -12.56 0.97
CA HIS A 22 26.01 -11.12 1.00
C HIS A 22 25.28 -10.44 2.17
N GLY A 23 24.20 -11.04 2.67
CA GLY A 23 23.32 -10.46 3.68
C GLY A 23 22.28 -9.48 3.12
N ALA A 24 21.99 -9.55 1.82
CA ALA A 24 20.94 -8.75 1.19
C ALA A 24 19.56 -9.40 1.35
N SER A 25 18.54 -8.57 1.49
CA SER A 25 17.13 -8.95 1.44
C SER A 25 16.53 -8.83 0.04
N ALA A 26 15.32 -9.36 -0.13
CA ALA A 26 14.57 -9.32 -1.38
C ALA A 26 13.18 -8.69 -1.18
N SER A 27 12.79 -7.78 -2.06
CA SER A 27 11.41 -7.32 -2.22
C SER A 27 10.96 -7.66 -3.63
N THR A 28 9.96 -8.54 -3.76
CA THR A 28 9.51 -9.08 -5.05
C THR A 28 8.02 -8.88 -5.25
N PHE A 29 7.55 -9.01 -6.48
CA PHE A 29 6.12 -9.15 -6.74
C PHE A 29 5.66 -10.59 -6.45
N ALA A 30 4.39 -10.75 -6.13
CA ALA A 30 3.82 -12.07 -5.83
C ALA A 30 3.63 -12.91 -7.10
N ASP A 31 3.01 -12.34 -8.14
CA ASP A 31 2.75 -13.04 -9.39
C ASP A 31 2.72 -12.16 -10.66
N TRP A 32 3.34 -10.98 -10.61
CA TRP A 32 3.33 -10.06 -11.73
C TRP A 32 4.54 -10.27 -12.65
N TRP A 33 4.34 -11.01 -13.76
CA TRP A 33 5.41 -11.33 -14.71
C TRP A 33 4.94 -11.55 -16.15
N ALA A 34 5.86 -11.92 -17.05
CA ALA A 34 5.66 -12.18 -18.48
C ALA A 34 5.09 -11.01 -19.31
N TYR A 35 5.13 -9.79 -18.79
CA TYR A 35 4.73 -8.57 -19.53
C TYR A 35 5.90 -7.92 -20.29
N LYS A 36 7.15 -8.35 -20.01
CA LYS A 36 8.40 -7.96 -20.71
C LYS A 36 9.34 -9.17 -20.79
N MET A 37 10.27 -9.15 -21.75
CA MET A 37 11.28 -10.21 -21.91
C MET A 37 12.15 -10.41 -20.66
N GLU A 38 12.41 -9.34 -19.90
CA GLU A 38 13.22 -9.35 -18.67
C GLU A 38 12.59 -10.13 -17.50
N VAL A 39 11.29 -10.41 -17.58
CA VAL A 39 10.51 -11.05 -16.50
C VAL A 39 9.87 -12.36 -16.98
N GLN A 40 10.43 -12.96 -18.02
CA GLN A 40 9.88 -14.15 -18.67
C GLN A 40 10.04 -15.41 -17.80
N ASP A 41 11.16 -15.54 -17.08
CA ASP A 41 11.44 -16.71 -16.23
C ASP A 41 10.98 -16.52 -14.77
N ALA A 42 10.27 -15.44 -14.49
CA ALA A 42 9.69 -15.21 -13.17
C ALA A 42 8.63 -16.27 -12.86
N ILE A 43 8.59 -16.68 -11.60
CA ILE A 43 7.67 -17.71 -11.11
C ILE A 43 6.94 -17.22 -9.85
N PRO A 44 5.66 -17.61 -9.66
CA PRO A 44 4.88 -17.18 -8.49
C PRO A 44 5.45 -17.71 -7.16
N THR A 45 6.27 -18.77 -7.22
CA THR A 45 6.92 -19.37 -6.06
C THR A 45 8.25 -18.68 -5.70
N ASN A 46 8.69 -17.66 -6.44
CA ASN A 46 9.97 -16.97 -6.22
C ASN A 46 10.14 -16.49 -4.77
N ALA A 47 9.13 -15.80 -4.24
CA ALA A 47 9.13 -15.31 -2.87
C ALA A 47 9.29 -16.44 -1.84
N CYS A 48 8.59 -17.56 -2.05
CA CYS A 48 8.63 -18.72 -1.17
C CYS A 48 9.99 -19.41 -1.20
N LEU A 49 10.54 -19.64 -2.40
CA LEU A 49 11.82 -20.31 -2.56
C LEU A 49 12.94 -19.50 -1.91
N MET A 50 12.93 -18.17 -2.06
CA MET A 50 13.86 -17.30 -1.35
C MET A 50 13.68 -17.37 0.18
N ALA A 51 12.43 -17.34 0.65
CA ALA A 51 12.13 -17.42 2.09
C ALA A 51 12.55 -18.78 2.70
N GLU A 52 12.37 -19.89 1.98
CA GLU A 52 12.82 -21.23 2.37
C GLU A 52 14.34 -21.34 2.50
N GLN A 53 15.10 -20.56 1.72
CA GLN A 53 16.55 -20.44 1.88
C GLN A 53 16.94 -19.56 3.09
N GLY A 54 15.99 -19.02 3.85
CA GLY A 54 16.24 -18.19 5.02
C GLY A 54 16.42 -16.70 4.72
N MET A 55 16.14 -16.26 3.49
CA MET A 55 16.19 -14.84 3.15
C MET A 55 15.06 -14.05 3.80
N LEU A 56 15.33 -12.77 4.08
CA LEU A 56 14.31 -11.82 4.46
C LEU A 56 13.59 -11.30 3.20
N VAL A 57 12.39 -11.82 2.95
CA VAL A 57 11.59 -11.53 1.75
C VAL A 57 10.36 -10.68 2.07
N SER A 58 10.07 -9.69 1.24
CA SER A 58 8.83 -8.89 1.26
C SER A 58 8.13 -8.91 -0.09
N ILE A 59 6.84 -8.57 -0.06
CA ILE A 59 6.04 -8.35 -1.28
C ILE A 59 5.77 -6.86 -1.46
N ASN A 60 6.04 -6.33 -2.65
CA ASN A 60 5.68 -4.97 -3.09
C ASN A 60 4.78 -5.02 -4.34
N SER A 61 4.22 -3.87 -4.73
CA SER A 61 3.35 -3.75 -5.91
C SER A 61 3.85 -2.78 -6.98
N ASP A 62 4.63 -1.76 -6.59
CA ASP A 62 4.99 -0.60 -7.42
C ASP A 62 3.80 0.08 -8.12
N ASP A 63 2.63 -0.09 -7.54
CA ASP A 63 1.36 0.47 -7.98
C ASP A 63 0.57 0.94 -6.75
N ALA A 64 0.12 2.20 -6.78
CA ALA A 64 -0.58 2.84 -5.67
C ALA A 64 -1.96 2.21 -5.39
N GLY A 65 -2.61 1.63 -6.41
CA GLY A 65 -3.86 0.92 -6.26
C GLY A 65 -3.68 -0.41 -5.54
N LEU A 66 -2.74 -1.22 -6.02
CA LEU A 66 -2.43 -2.56 -5.53
C LEU A 66 -1.73 -2.52 -4.17
N GLN A 67 -1.01 -1.43 -3.84
CA GLN A 67 -0.41 -1.24 -2.52
C GLN A 67 -1.45 -1.36 -1.40
N ARG A 68 -2.69 -0.92 -1.65
CA ARG A 68 -3.82 -1.03 -0.70
C ARG A 68 -4.32 -2.47 -0.51
N ARG A 69 -3.89 -3.40 -1.35
CA ARG A 69 -4.30 -4.82 -1.38
C ARG A 69 -3.13 -5.77 -1.22
N LEU A 70 -2.00 -5.33 -0.65
CA LEU A 70 -0.83 -6.17 -0.42
C LEU A 70 -1.12 -7.40 0.44
N ASN A 71 -2.15 -7.36 1.29
CA ASN A 71 -2.65 -8.55 2.00
C ASN A 71 -3.10 -9.67 1.04
N GLN A 72 -3.72 -9.32 -0.09
CA GLN A 72 -4.11 -10.28 -1.12
C GLN A 72 -2.89 -10.78 -1.90
N GLU A 73 -1.91 -9.90 -2.15
CA GLU A 73 -0.63 -10.29 -2.77
C GLU A 73 0.14 -11.29 -1.88
N ALA A 74 0.20 -11.05 -0.57
CA ALA A 74 0.78 -11.99 0.39
C ALA A 74 0.05 -13.33 0.42
N ALA A 75 -1.28 -13.33 0.29
CA ALA A 75 -2.09 -14.55 0.29
C ALA A 75 -1.74 -15.50 -0.86
N LYS A 76 -1.21 -14.98 -1.98
CA LYS A 76 -0.78 -15.79 -3.12
C LYS A 76 0.34 -16.75 -2.75
N SER A 77 1.24 -16.40 -1.82
CA SER A 77 2.26 -17.34 -1.34
C SER A 77 1.64 -18.51 -0.56
N VAL A 78 0.52 -18.31 0.14
CA VAL A 78 -0.21 -19.42 0.76
C VAL A 78 -0.76 -20.36 -0.33
N MET A 79 -1.31 -19.80 -1.41
CA MET A 79 -1.87 -20.57 -2.53
C MET A 79 -0.80 -21.32 -3.34
N TYR A 80 0.28 -20.65 -3.74
CA TYR A 80 1.26 -21.19 -4.69
C TYR A 80 2.26 -22.16 -4.07
N CYS A 81 2.62 -21.98 -2.80
CA CYS A 81 3.68 -22.78 -2.16
C CYS A 81 3.29 -23.34 -0.79
N GLY A 82 2.06 -23.14 -0.33
CA GLY A 82 1.61 -23.64 0.97
C GLY A 82 2.26 -22.94 2.15
N MET A 83 2.79 -21.72 1.96
CA MET A 83 3.37 -20.92 3.05
C MET A 83 2.34 -20.73 4.17
N SER A 84 2.80 -20.74 5.43
CA SER A 84 1.91 -20.45 6.55
C SER A 84 1.33 -19.03 6.41
N GLN A 85 0.05 -18.85 6.76
CA GLN A 85 -0.59 -17.53 6.70
C GLN A 85 0.15 -16.48 7.53
N HIS A 86 0.74 -16.91 8.65
CA HIS A 86 1.53 -16.04 9.50
C HIS A 86 2.82 -15.58 8.81
N ASP A 87 3.53 -16.46 8.11
CA ASP A 87 4.74 -16.08 7.36
C ASP A 87 4.40 -15.24 6.14
N ALA A 88 3.28 -15.52 5.47
CA ALA A 88 2.77 -14.68 4.39
C ALA A 88 2.50 -13.25 4.87
N LEU A 89 1.83 -13.08 6.02
CA LEU A 89 1.59 -11.76 6.61
C LEU A 89 2.88 -11.01 6.98
N LYS A 90 3.95 -11.72 7.39
CA LYS A 90 5.24 -11.07 7.66
C LYS A 90 5.80 -10.36 6.43
N MET A 91 5.59 -10.91 5.23
CA MET A 91 6.12 -10.35 3.98
C MET A 91 5.55 -8.97 3.64
N VAL A 92 4.43 -8.58 4.25
CA VAL A 92 3.79 -7.26 4.07
C VAL A 92 3.70 -6.46 5.37
N THR A 93 4.38 -6.89 6.43
CA THR A 93 4.41 -6.22 7.74
C THR A 93 5.82 -6.10 8.29
N ILE A 94 6.29 -7.08 9.05
CA ILE A 94 7.58 -6.99 9.77
C ILE A 94 8.79 -7.11 8.83
N ASN A 95 8.67 -7.84 7.72
CA ASN A 95 9.79 -8.02 6.80
C ASN A 95 10.17 -6.71 6.09
N PRO A 96 9.25 -5.96 5.44
CA PRO A 96 9.59 -4.65 4.90
C PRO A 96 10.03 -3.67 5.98
N ALA A 97 9.45 -3.71 7.19
CA ALA A 97 9.91 -2.87 8.31
C ALA A 97 11.38 -3.13 8.69
N LYS A 98 11.83 -4.39 8.68
CA LYS A 98 13.24 -4.77 8.91
C LYS A 98 14.15 -4.31 7.78
N GLN A 99 13.71 -4.45 6.53
CA GLN A 99 14.47 -3.99 5.36
C GLN A 99 14.69 -2.47 5.39
N LEU A 100 13.67 -1.72 5.84
CA LEU A 100 13.72 -0.28 6.04
C LEU A 100 14.35 0.15 7.37
N LYS A 101 14.74 -0.80 8.23
CA LYS A 101 15.35 -0.56 9.56
C LYS A 101 14.46 0.26 10.51
N ILE A 102 13.14 0.09 10.38
CA ILE A 102 12.10 0.71 11.23
C ILE A 102 11.30 -0.35 12.00
N ASP A 103 11.83 -1.57 12.11
CA ASP A 103 11.20 -2.66 12.85
C ASP A 103 11.19 -2.45 14.36
N SER A 104 11.90 -1.45 14.89
CA SER A 104 11.71 -0.97 16.26
C SER A 104 10.45 -0.10 16.42
N VAL A 105 9.95 0.48 15.33
CA VAL A 105 8.84 1.44 15.30
C VAL A 105 7.53 0.76 14.92
N THR A 106 7.50 -0.04 13.84
CA THR A 106 6.27 -0.61 13.27
C THR A 106 6.43 -2.06 12.80
N GLY A 107 5.42 -2.59 12.10
CA GLY A 107 5.43 -3.90 11.45
C GLY A 107 5.06 -5.09 12.35
N SER A 108 4.78 -4.88 13.64
CA SER A 108 4.24 -5.93 14.53
C SER A 108 3.51 -5.36 15.73
N ILE A 109 2.52 -6.09 16.27
CA ILE A 109 1.82 -5.70 17.49
C ILE A 109 2.66 -6.11 18.71
N LYS A 110 3.42 -5.17 19.27
CA LYS A 110 4.25 -5.35 20.47
C LYS A 110 4.29 -4.06 21.29
N VAL A 111 4.45 -4.19 22.62
CA VAL A 111 4.65 -3.05 23.53
C VAL A 111 5.88 -2.25 23.09
N GLY A 112 5.76 -0.92 23.08
CA GLY A 112 6.81 0.01 22.70
C GLY A 112 6.85 0.39 21.21
N LYS A 113 6.01 -0.25 20.37
CA LYS A 113 5.85 0.12 18.96
C LYS A 113 4.69 1.10 18.75
N GLN A 114 4.68 1.76 17.59
CA GLN A 114 3.54 2.58 17.17
C GLN A 114 2.27 1.73 17.06
N ALA A 115 1.14 2.34 17.44
CA ALA A 115 -0.17 1.71 17.39
C ALA A 115 -0.76 1.79 15.97
N ASP A 116 -0.06 1.14 15.03
CA ASP A 116 -0.49 1.00 13.64
C ASP A 116 -1.12 -0.38 13.46
N PHE A 117 -2.44 -0.43 13.24
CA PHE A 117 -3.15 -1.69 13.05
C PHE A 117 -4.44 -1.51 12.26
N VAL A 118 -4.89 -2.60 11.66
CA VAL A 118 -6.14 -2.67 10.92
C VAL A 118 -7.04 -3.70 11.58
N LEU A 119 -8.29 -3.33 11.84
CA LEU A 119 -9.32 -4.27 12.25
C LEU A 119 -10.00 -4.81 11.01
N TRP A 120 -10.01 -6.13 10.88
CA TRP A 120 -10.64 -6.84 9.76
C TRP A 120 -11.88 -7.57 10.22
N ASN A 121 -12.87 -7.71 9.34
CA ASN A 121 -14.07 -8.51 9.61
C ASN A 121 -13.80 -10.03 9.65
N THR A 122 -12.75 -10.47 8.96
CA THR A 122 -12.32 -11.87 8.89
C THR A 122 -10.82 -11.91 8.65
N ASN A 123 -10.28 -13.09 8.35
CA ASN A 123 -8.88 -13.29 8.05
C ASN A 123 -8.38 -12.33 6.95
N PRO A 124 -7.34 -11.51 7.19
CA PRO A 124 -6.85 -10.51 6.24
C PRO A 124 -6.33 -11.09 4.92
N LEU A 125 -5.95 -12.36 4.87
CA LEU A 125 -5.52 -13.01 3.63
C LEU A 125 -6.69 -13.53 2.77
N SER A 126 -7.92 -13.40 3.24
CA SER A 126 -9.11 -13.77 2.46
C SER A 126 -9.45 -12.69 1.43
N VAL A 127 -9.89 -13.10 0.24
CA VAL A 127 -10.47 -12.19 -0.77
C VAL A 127 -11.77 -11.52 -0.31
N TYR A 128 -12.43 -12.09 0.71
CA TYR A 128 -13.65 -11.52 1.32
C TYR A 128 -13.34 -10.58 2.49
N SER A 129 -12.06 -10.40 2.82
CA SER A 129 -11.65 -9.53 3.92
C SER A 129 -11.92 -8.07 3.58
N GLN A 130 -12.44 -7.35 4.57
CA GLN A 130 -12.70 -5.92 4.50
C GLN A 130 -12.14 -5.27 5.75
N ALA A 131 -11.29 -4.26 5.55
CA ALA A 131 -10.83 -3.41 6.64
C ALA A 131 -12.05 -2.68 7.21
N GLN A 132 -12.32 -2.91 8.49
CA GLN A 132 -13.37 -2.24 9.24
C GLN A 132 -12.88 -0.90 9.79
N GLN A 133 -11.65 -0.88 10.29
CA GLN A 133 -11.00 0.31 10.83
C GLN A 133 -9.49 0.28 10.55
N THR A 134 -8.91 1.45 10.34
CA THR A 134 -7.45 1.64 10.22
C THR A 134 -6.99 2.65 11.24
N TRP A 135 -5.98 2.25 12.03
CA TRP A 135 -5.39 3.04 13.09
C TRP A 135 -3.93 3.30 12.76
N ILE A 136 -3.49 4.55 12.88
CA ILE A 136 -2.11 4.99 12.63
C ILE A 136 -1.69 5.86 13.80
N GLY A 137 -0.59 5.50 14.47
CA GLY A 137 -0.11 6.23 15.66
C GLY A 137 -1.12 6.27 16.82
N GLY A 138 -2.09 5.34 16.86
CA GLY A 138 -3.16 5.34 17.86
C GLY A 138 -4.37 6.23 17.53
N THR A 139 -4.37 6.90 16.38
CA THR A 139 -5.52 7.66 15.88
C THR A 139 -6.28 6.83 14.86
N LYS A 140 -7.62 6.81 14.94
CA LYS A 140 -8.48 6.15 13.95
C LYS A 140 -8.60 7.03 12.71
N TYR A 141 -8.02 6.60 11.60
CA TYR A 141 -8.05 7.30 10.30
C TYR A 141 -9.17 6.82 9.39
N PHE A 142 -9.56 5.56 9.52
CA PHE A 142 -10.63 4.97 8.72
C PHE A 142 -11.60 4.20 9.60
N ASP A 143 -12.88 4.30 9.26
CA ASP A 143 -13.97 3.55 9.86
C ASP A 143 -15.06 3.33 8.79
N ILE A 144 -15.39 2.06 8.53
CA ILE A 144 -16.26 1.68 7.41
C ILE A 144 -17.68 2.27 7.52
N ASP A 145 -18.19 2.50 8.72
CA ASP A 145 -19.53 3.05 8.90
C ASP A 145 -19.54 4.58 8.72
N THR A 146 -18.46 5.23 9.12
CA THR A 146 -18.25 6.67 8.85
C THR A 146 -18.07 6.92 7.35
N ASP A 147 -17.30 6.07 6.67
CA ASP A 147 -17.08 6.16 5.22
C ASP A 147 -18.39 6.01 4.42
N LYS A 148 -19.26 5.05 4.79
CA LYS A 148 -20.59 4.90 4.16
C LYS A 148 -21.44 6.15 4.27
N GLN A 149 -21.44 6.82 5.44
CA GLN A 149 -22.19 8.05 5.64
C GLN A 149 -21.62 9.19 4.79
N LEU A 150 -20.29 9.31 4.71
CA LEU A 150 -19.62 10.31 3.89
C LEU A 150 -19.90 10.10 2.40
N GLN A 151 -19.87 8.86 1.92
CA GLN A 151 -20.21 8.53 0.53
C GLN A 151 -21.64 8.95 0.18
N GLN A 152 -22.61 8.69 1.05
CA GLN A 152 -24.01 9.12 0.84
C GLN A 152 -24.12 10.65 0.76
N GLN A 153 -23.38 11.38 1.60
CA GLN A 153 -23.35 12.85 1.57
C GLN A 153 -22.71 13.37 0.28
N LEU A 154 -21.57 12.80 -0.13
CA LEU A 154 -20.86 13.18 -1.36
C LEU A 154 -21.71 12.89 -2.61
N GLU A 155 -22.45 11.79 -2.64
CA GLU A 155 -23.37 11.47 -3.72
C GLU A 155 -24.53 12.48 -3.80
N ALA A 156 -25.12 12.84 -2.66
CA ALA A 156 -26.17 13.85 -2.59
C ALA A 156 -25.66 15.24 -3.03
N GLU A 157 -24.47 15.63 -2.57
CA GLU A 157 -23.82 16.88 -2.96
C GLU A 157 -23.50 16.89 -4.46
N ARG A 158 -22.92 15.81 -4.98
CA ARG A 158 -22.62 15.64 -6.40
C ARG A 158 -23.88 15.77 -7.26
N ALA A 159 -24.97 15.13 -6.86
CA ALA A 159 -26.25 15.24 -7.57
C ALA A 159 -26.80 16.67 -7.57
N ALA A 160 -26.71 17.38 -6.44
CA ALA A 160 -27.13 18.78 -6.33
C ALA A 160 -26.26 19.71 -7.20
N LEU A 161 -24.94 19.50 -7.23
CA LEU A 161 -24.02 20.25 -8.09
C LEU A 161 -24.31 20.01 -9.57
N ILE A 162 -24.53 18.77 -9.98
CA ILE A 162 -24.90 18.43 -11.36
C ILE A 162 -26.22 19.13 -11.75
N GLN A 163 -27.23 19.11 -10.88
CA GLN A 163 -28.49 19.83 -11.15
C GLN A 163 -28.28 21.33 -11.30
N LYS A 164 -27.47 21.96 -10.44
CA LYS A 164 -27.13 23.37 -10.56
C LYS A 164 -26.45 23.70 -11.89
N VAL A 165 -25.51 22.86 -12.34
CA VAL A 165 -24.84 23.04 -13.64
C VAL A 165 -25.82 22.89 -14.81
N LEU A 166 -26.73 21.91 -14.75
CA LEU A 166 -27.74 21.70 -15.79
C LEU A 166 -28.74 22.86 -15.91
N MET A 167 -29.06 23.52 -14.79
CA MET A 167 -29.98 24.65 -14.73
C MET A 167 -29.32 26.01 -14.98
N ALA A 168 -27.99 26.08 -15.07
CA ALA A 168 -27.28 27.31 -15.33
C ALA A 168 -27.36 27.72 -16.82
N ASP A 169 -27.24 29.03 -17.09
CA ASP A 169 -27.20 29.56 -18.45
C ASP A 169 -25.94 29.09 -19.21
N ASP A 170 -25.97 29.15 -20.55
CA ASP A 170 -24.89 28.59 -21.38
C ASP A 170 -23.51 29.22 -21.13
N ASP A 171 -23.47 30.50 -20.71
CA ASP A 171 -22.23 31.18 -20.29
C ASP A 171 -21.64 30.59 -19.00
N ALA A 172 -22.47 30.04 -18.10
CA ALA A 172 -22.05 29.41 -16.84
C ALA A 172 -21.69 27.92 -17.01
N LYS A 173 -22.13 27.27 -18.08
CA LYS A 173 -21.73 25.89 -18.45
C LYS A 173 -20.33 25.81 -19.08
N ALA A 174 -19.75 26.94 -19.48
CA ALA A 174 -18.41 27.00 -20.07
C ALA A 174 -17.29 26.56 -19.10
N GLY A 175 -17.60 26.46 -17.80
CA GLY A 175 -16.64 26.08 -16.75
C GLY A 175 -15.66 27.21 -16.42
N ASP A 176 -15.10 27.17 -15.22
CA ASP A 176 -13.94 28.01 -14.91
C ASP A 176 -12.71 27.41 -15.60
N LYS A 177 -11.99 28.22 -16.39
CA LYS A 177 -10.78 27.77 -17.10
C LYS A 177 -9.63 27.48 -16.13
N ASP A 178 -9.73 27.99 -14.90
CA ASP A 178 -8.70 27.91 -13.87
C ASP A 178 -9.08 26.99 -12.69
N GLY A 179 -10.19 26.25 -12.79
CA GLY A 179 -10.77 25.46 -11.71
C GLY A 179 -10.38 23.97 -11.67
N TYR A 180 -9.18 23.60 -12.12
CA TYR A 180 -8.70 22.23 -11.93
C TYR A 180 -8.44 21.98 -10.45
N LYS A 181 -8.98 20.86 -9.91
CA LYS A 181 -8.53 20.32 -8.62
C LYS A 181 -7.01 20.26 -8.71
N GLN A 182 -6.29 20.88 -7.76
CA GLN A 182 -4.83 20.75 -7.75
C GLN A 182 -4.49 19.27 -7.82
N ASP A 183 -3.71 18.88 -8.83
CA ASP A 183 -3.26 17.50 -8.96
C ASP A 183 -2.57 17.13 -7.65
N GLU A 184 -3.09 16.09 -6.99
CA GLU A 184 -2.39 15.51 -5.87
C GLU A 184 -1.05 15.00 -6.42
N PRO A 185 0.09 15.46 -5.90
CA PRO A 185 1.38 15.07 -6.45
C PRO A 185 1.54 13.56 -6.32
N GLU A 186 1.86 12.90 -7.44
CA GLU A 186 2.36 11.53 -7.41
C GLU A 186 3.78 11.55 -6.83
N TRP A 187 3.92 10.99 -5.63
CA TRP A 187 5.20 10.95 -4.94
C TRP A 187 6.05 9.78 -5.47
N HIS A 188 7.25 10.10 -5.92
CA HIS A 188 8.27 9.14 -6.32
C HIS A 188 9.32 8.95 -5.22
N CYS A 189 10.08 7.86 -5.29
CA CYS A 189 11.11 7.51 -4.30
C CYS A 189 12.19 8.59 -4.12
N GLU A 190 12.38 9.46 -5.10
CA GLU A 190 13.37 10.55 -5.09
C GLU A 190 12.81 11.86 -4.52
N ASP A 191 11.51 11.92 -4.23
CA ASP A 191 10.89 13.14 -3.72
C ASP A 191 11.20 13.34 -2.24
N GLN A 192 11.76 14.51 -1.92
CA GLN A 192 12.10 14.90 -0.55
C GLN A 192 10.89 15.63 0.07
N GLY A 193 10.02 14.88 0.77
CA GLY A 193 8.89 15.42 1.53
C GLY A 193 8.98 15.10 3.02
N ASP A 194 8.80 16.11 3.87
CA ASP A 194 8.69 15.91 5.33
C ASP A 194 7.26 15.46 5.67
N TRP A 195 7.09 14.15 5.88
CA TRP A 195 5.82 13.50 6.24
C TRP A 195 5.13 14.14 7.45
N TRP A 196 5.88 14.81 8.33
CA TRP A 196 5.34 15.44 9.53
C TRP A 196 4.69 16.82 9.29
N GLN A 197 5.03 17.50 8.18
CA GLN A 197 4.48 18.83 7.87
C GLN A 197 3.24 18.81 6.99
N ILE A 198 2.95 17.70 6.30
CA ILE A 198 1.79 17.57 5.40
C ILE A 198 0.46 17.70 6.17
N SER A 199 0.43 17.34 7.46
CA SER A 199 -0.77 17.47 8.31
C SER A 199 -1.25 18.92 8.48
N ASN A 200 -0.37 19.92 8.36
CA ASN A 200 -0.74 21.33 8.50
C ASN A 200 -1.44 21.91 7.25
N HIS A 201 -1.29 21.29 6.08
CA HIS A 201 -1.93 21.77 4.85
C HIS A 201 -3.38 21.32 4.68
N LEU A 202 -3.83 20.30 5.42
CA LEU A 202 -5.23 19.83 5.41
C LEU A 202 -6.16 20.65 6.32
N HIS A 203 -5.63 21.55 7.15
CA HIS A 203 -6.42 22.33 8.13
C HIS A 203 -6.57 23.83 7.83
N LEU A 204 -6.12 24.31 6.67
CA LEU A 204 -6.28 25.71 6.26
C LEU A 204 -7.42 25.90 5.24
N HIS A 205 -8.62 25.43 5.58
CA HIS A 205 -9.83 26.04 5.02
C HIS A 205 -10.29 27.13 5.98
N GLY A 206 -9.75 28.33 5.78
CA GLY A 206 -10.25 29.54 6.39
C GLY A 206 -11.68 29.78 5.95
N HIS A 207 -12.62 29.68 6.89
CA HIS A 207 -13.91 30.34 6.78
C HIS A 207 -13.65 31.86 6.86
N SER A 208 -13.90 32.59 5.76
CA SER A 208 -14.26 34.00 5.86
C SER A 208 -15.75 34.14 5.59
N HIS A 209 -16.41 34.85 6.51
CA HIS A 209 -17.80 35.30 6.41
C HIS A 209 -18.05 36.20 5.19
#